data_AF-A0A0G0JGJ4-F1
#
_entry.id   AF-A0A0G0JGJ4-F1
#
_cell.length_a   1.000
_cell.length_b   1.000
_cell.length_c   1.000
_cell.angle_alpha   90.00
_cell.angle_beta   90.00
_cell.angle_gamma   90.00
#
_symmetry.space_group_name_H-M   'P 1'
#
loop_
_entity.id
_entity.type
_entity.pdbx_description
1 polymer ?
#
loop_
_entity_poly.entity_id
_entity_poly.type
_entity_poly.pdbx_seq_one_letter_code
_entity_poly.pdbx_strand_id
1 'polypeptide(L)' 'MKNKFKTLLRKIRRMGFKIKEEPEIDDPVCGMEIADDFTSSEYKGVKYYFCSENCKMDFESNPSKYLD' A
#
# COMPACT_ATOMS: atom_id res chain seq x y z
N MET A 1 -1.28 -15.61 -16.85
CA MET A 1 -0.25 -14.56 -17.04
C MET A 1 0.46 -14.16 -15.72
N LYS A 2 0.77 -15.10 -14.80
CA LYS A 2 1.45 -14.80 -13.51
C LYS A 2 2.95 -15.18 -13.51
N ASN A 3 3.46 -15.73 -14.61
CA ASN A 3 4.76 -16.39 -14.63
C ASN A 3 5.93 -15.45 -14.95
N LYS A 4 5.74 -14.46 -15.82
CA LYS A 4 6.84 -13.57 -16.26
C LYS A 4 7.32 -12.64 -15.12
N PHE A 5 6.39 -12.16 -14.30
CA PHE A 5 6.69 -11.30 -13.15
C PHE A 5 7.52 -12.05 -12.10
N LYS A 6 7.14 -13.29 -11.76
CA LYS A 6 7.87 -14.13 -10.81
C LYS A 6 9.29 -14.49 -11.30
N THR A 7 9.46 -14.70 -12.60
CA THR A 7 10.79 -14.92 -13.20
C THR A 7 11.66 -13.66 -13.16
N LEU A 8 11.05 -12.48 -13.37
CA LEU A 8 11.74 -11.19 -13.32
C LEU A 8 12.24 -10.86 -11.91
N LEU A 9 11.37 -10.99 -10.90
CA LEU A 9 11.75 -10.83 -9.49
C LEU A 9 12.93 -11.74 -9.10
N ARG A 10 12.89 -13.01 -9.56
CA ARG A 10 13.99 -13.97 -9.32
C ARG A 10 15.30 -13.56 -9.99
N LYS A 11 15.24 -12.90 -11.15
CA LYS A 11 16.42 -12.41 -11.89
C LYS A 11 17.02 -11.17 -11.21
N ILE A 12 16.18 -10.24 -10.79
CA ILE A 12 16.59 -9.02 -10.08
C ILE A 12 17.25 -9.38 -8.74
N ARG A 13 16.66 -10.30 -7.96
CA ARG A 13 17.24 -10.80 -6.71
C ARG A 13 18.61 -11.48 -6.90
N ARG A 14 18.81 -12.20 -8.02
CA ARG A 14 20.11 -12.81 -8.37
C ARG A 14 21.18 -11.79 -8.77
N MET A 15 20.78 -10.62 -9.25
CA MET A 15 21.68 -9.50 -9.59
C MET A 15 22.05 -8.64 -8.37
N GLY A 16 21.60 -9.01 -7.16
CA GLY A 16 21.90 -8.27 -5.93
C GLY A 16 21.03 -7.03 -5.70
N PHE A 17 20.06 -6.75 -6.58
CA PHE A 17 19.06 -5.71 -6.35
C PHE A 17 18.03 -6.19 -5.32
N LYS A 18 17.99 -5.51 -4.17
CA LYS A 18 16.88 -5.63 -3.21
C LYS A 18 15.69 -4.84 -3.77
N ILE A 19 14.63 -5.54 -4.11
CA ILE A 19 13.34 -4.91 -4.37
C ILE A 19 12.68 -4.76 -3.00
N LYS A 20 12.43 -3.53 -2.54
CA LYS A 20 11.46 -3.29 -1.47
C LYS A 20 10.09 -3.54 -2.10
N GLU A 21 9.50 -4.71 -1.82
CA GLU A 21 8.17 -5.10 -2.34
C GLU A 21 7.03 -4.42 -1.59
N GLU A 22 7.33 -3.81 -0.44
CA GLU A 22 6.36 -3.16 0.43
C GLU A 22 6.47 -1.65 0.27
N PRO A 23 5.36 -0.94 0.03
CA PRO A 23 5.39 0.50 0.14
C PRO A 23 5.78 0.85 1.59
N GLU A 24 6.55 1.91 1.78
CA GLU A 24 6.46 2.69 3.01
C GLU A 24 5.03 3.26 2.96
N ILE A 25 4.08 2.51 3.53
CA ILE A 25 2.67 2.86 3.43
C ILE A 25 2.39 3.83 4.56
N ASP A 26 2.40 5.11 4.24
CA ASP A 26 1.88 6.12 5.12
C ASP A 26 0.35 6.14 5.02
N ASP A 27 -0.32 6.26 6.16
CA ASP A 27 -1.76 6.48 6.21
C ASP A 27 -2.10 7.82 5.51
N PRO A 28 -2.90 7.84 4.43
CA PRO A 28 -3.17 9.07 3.67
C PRO A 28 -4.00 10.10 4.46
N VAL A 29 -4.61 9.72 5.58
CA VAL A 29 -5.40 10.62 6.43
C VAL A 29 -4.52 11.30 7.47
N CYS A 30 -3.66 10.56 8.17
CA CYS A 30 -2.87 11.11 9.28
C CYS A 30 -1.35 11.18 9.03
N GLY A 31 -0.86 10.56 7.97
CA GLY A 31 0.57 10.50 7.63
C GLY A 31 1.41 9.65 8.58
N MET A 32 0.77 8.81 9.41
CA MET A 32 1.50 7.89 10.28
C MET A 32 1.99 6.69 9.50
N GLU A 33 3.20 6.25 9.83
CA GLU A 33 3.74 4.98 9.36
C GLU A 33 2.85 3.84 9.86
N ILE A 34 2.45 2.97 8.94
CA ILE A 34 1.58 1.86 9.27
C ILE A 34 2.39 0.75 9.95
N ALA A 35 2.02 0.43 11.20
CA ALA A 35 2.55 -0.70 11.95
C ALA A 35 1.94 -2.04 11.49
N ASP A 36 2.36 -3.16 12.10
CA ASP A 36 1.89 -4.51 11.74
C ASP A 36 0.35 -4.69 11.82
N ASP A 37 -0.34 -3.88 12.63
CA ASP A 37 -1.80 -3.88 12.76
C ASP A 37 -2.40 -2.69 12.00
N PHE A 38 -3.07 -2.99 10.89
CA PHE A 38 -3.62 -2.00 9.98
C PHE A 38 -4.97 -2.44 9.42
N THR A 39 -5.78 -1.45 9.05
CA THR A 39 -7.01 -1.67 8.27
C THR A 39 -6.79 -1.20 6.84
N SER A 40 -7.64 -1.61 5.91
CA SER A 40 -7.50 -1.25 4.49
C SER A 40 -8.85 -1.05 3.82
N SER A 41 -8.86 -0.24 2.78
CA SER A 41 -10.03 0.00 1.92
C SER A 41 -9.60 0.07 0.46
N GLU A 42 -10.52 -0.27 -0.45
CA GLU A 42 -10.26 -0.22 -1.89
C GLU A 42 -11.02 0.96 -2.50
N TYR A 43 -10.29 1.86 -3.15
CA TYR A 43 -10.86 3.00 -3.85
C TYR A 43 -10.31 3.10 -5.26
N LYS A 44 -11.20 3.07 -6.27
CA LYS A 44 -10.86 3.10 -7.70
C LYS A 44 -9.88 1.98 -8.13
N GLY A 45 -9.97 0.80 -7.52
CA GLY A 45 -9.09 -0.33 -7.81
C GLY A 45 -7.69 -0.22 -7.20
N VAL A 46 -7.47 0.77 -6.34
CA VAL A 46 -6.24 0.95 -5.56
C VAL A 46 -6.54 0.63 -4.10
N LYS A 47 -5.69 -0.19 -3.48
CA LYS A 47 -5.80 -0.54 -2.07
C LYS A 47 -5.05 0.48 -1.23
N TYR A 48 -5.75 1.12 -0.30
CA TYR A 48 -5.22 2.04 0.69
C TYR A 48 -5.22 1.38 2.06
N TYR A 49 -4.28 1.77 2.91
CA TYR A 49 -4.09 1.21 4.23
C TYR A 49 -4.11 2.35 5.25
N PHE A 50 -4.55 2.04 6.47
CA PHE A 50 -4.77 3.02 7.51
C PHE A 50 -4.31 2.48 8.87
N CYS A 51 -3.79 3.38 9.72
CA CYS A 51 -3.30 3.05 11.05
C CYS A 51 -4.43 2.72 12.04
N SER A 52 -5.68 3.08 11.71
CA SER A 52 -6.85 2.82 12.54
C SER A 52 -8.14 2.78 11.73
N GLU A 53 -9.18 2.16 12.29
CA GLU A 53 -10.51 2.14 11.66
C GLU A 53 -11.09 3.55 11.50
N ASN A 54 -10.79 4.47 12.42
CA ASN A 54 -11.18 5.87 12.30
C ASN A 54 -10.61 6.52 11.03
N CYS A 55 -9.31 6.33 10.74
CA CYS A 55 -8.69 6.90 9.54
C CYS A 55 -9.30 6.30 8.26
N LYS A 56 -9.59 5.00 8.27
CA LYS A 56 -10.32 4.35 7.16
C LYS A 56 -11.70 4.95 6.96
N MET A 57 -12.49 5.13 8.01
CA MET A 57 -13.84 5.70 7.93
C MET A 57 -13.81 7.14 7.42
N ASP A 58 -12.85 7.94 7.89
CA ASP A 58 -12.66 9.33 7.43
C ASP A 58 -12.29 9.37 5.95
N PHE A 59 -11.43 8.45 5.50
CA PHE A 59 -11.09 8.30 4.10
C PHE A 59 -12.30 7.88 3.26
N GLU A 60 -13.05 6.85 3.67
CA GLU A 60 -14.22 6.36 2.95
C GLU A 60 -15.33 7.41 2.81
N SER A 61 -15.46 8.31 3.79
CA SER A 61 -16.41 9.43 3.77
C SER A 61 -16.08 10.46 2.69
N ASN A 62 -14.79 10.75 2.46
CA ASN A 62 -14.37 11.67 1.41
C ASN A 62 -12.95 11.36 0.88
N PRO A 63 -12.80 10.33 0.02
CA PRO A 63 -11.47 9.89 -0.44
C PRO A 63 -10.74 10.96 -1.24
N SER A 64 -11.48 11.74 -2.03
CA SER A 64 -10.92 12.81 -2.88
C SER A 64 -10.19 13.88 -2.09
N LYS A 65 -10.49 14.06 -0.79
CA LYS A 65 -9.81 15.01 0.09
C LYS A 65 -8.35 14.62 0.40
N TYR A 66 -8.03 13.33 0.31
CA TYR A 66 -6.74 12.77 0.73
C TYR A 66 -5.88 12.27 -0.45
N LEU A 67 -6.37 12.40 -1.68
CA LEU A 67 -5.77 11.82 -2.89
C LEU A 67 -5.40 12.87 -3.94
N ASP A 68 -5.01 14.06 -3.51
CA ASP A 68 -4.58 15.15 -4.39
C ASP A 68 -3.32 14.80 -5.23
#